data_AF-A0A413YGG5-F1
#
_entry.id   AF-A0A413YGG5-F1
#
_cell.length_a   1.000
_cell.length_b   1.000
_cell.length_c   1.000
_cell.angle_alpha   90.00
_cell.angle_beta   90.00
_cell.angle_gamma   90.00
#
_symmetry.space_group_name_H-M   'P 1'
#
loop_
_entity.id
_entity.type
_entity.pdbx_description
1 polymer ?
#
loop_
_entity_poly.entity_id
_entity_poly.type
_entity_poly.pdbx_seq_one_letter_code
_entity_poly.pdbx_strand_id
1 'polypeptide(L)'
;MGEENKKTNNQVVTTVKESKTNHEKSNKVFYGDGKQVLPVGVLDYNDFSVQTKREQKMEGFDPQYRDFVDYILKITHQIWEEKGIGVIYDTYHNNITMHLGSSNLVGIKDVISNTLQTLHAFPDRRLIGQNVIWSDFGPKGFLSSHRVLSTATNLGDSNFGPATGKKINFRTVIDCATTNNRIHEEWLVRDNLWIVTQLGLNPREVAKQMALNSKNKVNALQSSYGLCESMEGQYMPEKYTAKDDSVGEMMLEMLNHIYNCKYINEVTKYYYDNAVVHFICDKDLNGYDEIQGMIISFLASVPNGSFEVERVTCTDRPNEDGYDVAVRWRLRGINEGIGFFGQPSGKPLDIMGINHYHVLNGKVKEEWMTFDGLDVLKQMAMGSDEQEE
;
A
#
# COMPACT_ATOMS: atom_id res chain seq x y z
N MET A 1 75.21 -12.40 -19.46
CA MET A 1 74.73 -13.77 -19.26
C MET A 1 74.79 -14.04 -17.76
N GLY A 2 73.76 -13.80 -16.95
CA GLY A 2 72.32 -13.65 -17.21
C GLY A 2 71.57 -14.89 -16.76
N GLU A 3 71.45 -15.09 -15.45
CA GLU A 3 70.51 -16.03 -14.79
C GLU A 3 70.11 -15.39 -13.44
N GLU A 4 69.13 -14.48 -13.44
CA GLU A 4 67.69 -14.70 -13.24
C GLU A 4 67.28 -15.14 -11.82
N ASN A 5 66.91 -14.09 -11.07
CA ASN A 5 66.05 -14.06 -9.90
C ASN A 5 64.85 -15.03 -9.98
N LYS A 6 64.60 -15.76 -8.89
CA LYS A 6 63.23 -16.09 -8.44
C LYS A 6 63.18 -16.21 -6.92
N LYS A 7 63.03 -15.06 -6.26
CA LYS A 7 62.41 -14.98 -4.93
C LYS A 7 60.91 -15.17 -5.13
N THR A 8 60.37 -16.27 -4.62
CA THR A 8 58.94 -16.57 -4.65
C THR A 8 58.20 -15.62 -3.71
N ASN A 9 57.51 -14.64 -4.29
CA ASN A 9 56.51 -13.82 -3.61
C ASN A 9 55.27 -14.69 -3.35
N ASN A 10 55.03 -15.09 -2.11
CA ASN A 10 53.71 -15.57 -1.70
C ASN A 10 52.77 -14.36 -1.57
N GLN A 11 52.13 -13.99 -2.68
CA GLN A 11 50.92 -13.18 -2.63
C GLN A 11 49.81 -14.03 -2.02
N VAL A 12 49.38 -13.65 -0.82
CA VAL A 12 48.12 -14.12 -0.24
C VAL A 12 47.01 -13.49 -1.08
N VAL A 13 46.48 -14.29 -2.01
CA VAL A 13 45.23 -13.97 -2.69
C VAL A 13 44.11 -14.16 -1.66
N THR A 14 43.68 -13.07 -1.04
CA THR A 14 42.47 -13.06 -0.21
C THR A 14 41.27 -13.12 -1.15
N THR A 15 40.88 -14.33 -1.53
CA THR A 15 39.62 -14.58 -2.23
C THR A 15 38.49 -14.22 -1.28
N VAL A 16 37.84 -13.08 -1.53
CA VAL A 16 36.58 -12.71 -0.88
C VAL A 16 35.56 -13.78 -1.27
N LYS A 17 35.29 -14.71 -0.36
CA LYS A 17 34.15 -15.61 -0.47
C LYS A 17 32.90 -14.76 -0.29
N GLU A 18 32.16 -14.56 -1.39
CA GLU A 18 30.76 -14.16 -1.34
C GLU A 18 30.03 -15.12 -0.39
N SER A 19 29.62 -14.60 0.77
CA SER A 19 28.75 -15.29 1.69
C SER A 19 27.35 -15.34 1.08
N LYS A 20 27.06 -16.42 0.35
CA LYS A 20 25.68 -16.82 0.07
C LYS A 20 25.07 -17.31 1.38
N THR A 21 24.52 -16.39 2.16
CA THR A 21 23.58 -16.73 3.22
C THR A 21 22.32 -17.27 2.54
N ASN A 22 22.09 -18.57 2.66
CA ASN A 22 20.77 -19.16 2.40
C ASN A 22 19.83 -18.70 3.51
N HIS A 23 19.25 -17.50 3.35
CA HIS A 23 18.12 -17.08 4.15
C HIS A 23 16.95 -18.01 3.83
N GLU A 24 16.30 -18.59 4.84
CA GLU A 24 14.93 -19.09 4.66
C GLU A 24 14.13 -17.94 4.07
N LYS A 25 13.62 -18.11 2.85
CA LYS A 25 12.85 -17.05 2.18
C LYS A 25 11.65 -16.73 3.06
N SER A 26 11.66 -15.56 3.68
CA SER A 26 10.50 -15.04 4.37
C SER A 26 9.35 -14.96 3.37
N ASN A 27 8.21 -15.58 3.68
CA ASN A 27 7.03 -15.51 2.81
C ASN A 27 6.38 -14.11 2.79
N LYS A 28 6.86 -13.18 3.63
CA LYS A 28 6.30 -11.84 3.79
C LYS A 28 7.18 -10.74 3.21
N VAL A 29 8.49 -10.93 3.12
CA VAL A 29 9.46 -9.88 2.74
C VAL A 29 10.01 -10.16 1.35
N PHE A 30 9.88 -9.17 0.45
CA PHE A 30 10.32 -9.25 -0.93
C PHE A 30 11.24 -8.07 -1.26
N TYR A 31 12.26 -8.34 -2.09
CA TYR A 31 13.26 -7.35 -2.46
C TYR A 31 13.29 -7.15 -3.98
N GLY A 32 13.36 -5.90 -4.42
CA GLY A 32 13.66 -5.51 -5.79
C GLY A 32 14.98 -4.76 -5.86
N ASP A 33 15.70 -4.92 -6.97
CA ASP A 33 16.96 -4.21 -7.25
C ASP A 33 16.65 -2.90 -7.99
N GLY A 34 16.74 -1.78 -7.28
CA GLY A 34 16.45 -0.45 -7.81
C GLY A 34 17.26 -0.09 -9.04
N LYS A 35 18.44 -0.70 -9.25
CA LYS A 35 19.29 -0.43 -10.42
C LYS A 35 18.74 -1.02 -11.71
N GLN A 36 17.79 -1.94 -11.62
CA GLN A 36 17.15 -2.55 -12.80
C GLN A 36 15.99 -1.72 -13.35
N VAL A 37 15.56 -0.67 -12.66
CA VAL A 37 14.44 0.17 -13.08
C VAL A 37 14.83 1.64 -13.05
N LEU A 38 14.11 2.46 -13.83
CA LEU A 38 14.12 3.89 -13.59
C LEU A 38 13.12 4.20 -12.46
N PRO A 39 13.57 4.70 -11.28
CA PRO A 39 12.65 5.13 -10.24
C PRO A 39 11.84 6.34 -10.70
N VAL A 40 10.62 6.49 -10.18
CA VAL A 40 9.77 7.64 -10.50
C VAL A 40 10.43 8.95 -10.08
N GLY A 41 10.93 9.01 -8.84
CA GLY A 41 11.66 10.15 -8.30
C GLY A 41 10.87 11.46 -8.43
N VAL A 42 11.42 12.39 -9.21
CA VAL A 42 10.82 13.71 -9.49
C VAL A 42 10.16 13.79 -10.87
N LEU A 43 10.16 12.70 -11.64
CA LEU A 43 9.66 12.68 -13.01
C LEU A 43 8.14 12.59 -13.02
N ASP A 44 7.48 13.45 -13.79
CA ASP A 44 6.09 13.23 -14.17
C ASP A 44 6.00 12.18 -15.30
N TYR A 45 4.79 11.81 -15.71
CA TYR A 45 4.63 10.81 -16.77
C TYR A 45 5.23 11.25 -18.11
N ASN A 46 5.18 12.55 -18.46
CA ASN A 46 5.73 13.05 -19.71
C ASN A 46 7.26 12.87 -19.72
N ASP A 47 7.91 13.26 -18.62
CA ASP A 47 9.36 13.10 -18.45
C ASP A 47 9.78 11.62 -18.41
N PHE A 48 8.94 10.77 -17.82
CA PHE A 48 9.17 9.33 -17.71
C PHE A 48 9.00 8.60 -19.05
N SER A 49 8.02 9.03 -19.85
CA SER A 49 7.64 8.40 -21.13
C SER A 49 8.71 8.54 -22.23
N VAL A 50 9.53 9.59 -22.18
CA VAL A 50 10.60 9.84 -23.17
C VAL A 50 11.89 9.06 -22.88
N GLN A 51 11.98 8.39 -21.73
CA GLN A 51 13.16 7.63 -21.34
C GLN A 51 13.18 6.27 -22.05
N THR A 52 14.28 5.95 -22.73
CA THR A 52 14.36 4.77 -23.63
C THR A 52 15.31 3.67 -23.15
N LYS A 53 16.09 3.92 -22.08
CA LYS A 53 17.12 2.98 -21.60
C LYS A 53 16.53 1.75 -20.93
N ARG A 54 16.61 0.59 -21.59
CA ARG A 54 16.11 -0.69 -21.03
C ARG A 54 17.11 -1.30 -20.04
N GLU A 55 16.74 -1.31 -18.76
CA GLU A 55 17.55 -1.83 -17.65
C GLU A 55 17.05 -3.20 -17.15
N GLN A 56 15.78 -3.54 -17.41
CA GLN A 56 15.16 -4.77 -16.93
C GLN A 56 14.76 -5.73 -18.05
N LYS A 57 14.98 -7.04 -17.81
CA LYS A 57 14.37 -8.11 -18.60
C LYS A 57 13.05 -8.52 -17.94
N MET A 58 11.96 -8.43 -18.68
CA MET A 58 10.63 -8.79 -18.22
C MET A 58 10.05 -9.87 -19.13
N GLU A 59 10.33 -11.14 -18.83
CA GLU A 59 9.84 -12.27 -19.62
C GLU A 59 8.30 -12.32 -19.60
N GLY A 60 7.67 -12.46 -20.77
CA GLY A 60 6.21 -12.51 -20.88
C GLY A 60 5.52 -11.15 -20.82
N PHE A 61 6.25 -10.04 -20.66
CA PHE A 61 5.74 -8.69 -20.80
C PHE A 61 5.94 -8.19 -22.23
N ASP A 62 5.06 -7.28 -22.66
CA ASP A 62 5.16 -6.66 -23.98
C ASP A 62 6.50 -5.91 -24.14
N PRO A 63 7.19 -6.05 -25.29
CA PRO A 63 8.45 -5.37 -25.55
C PRO A 63 8.39 -3.83 -25.49
N GLN A 64 7.20 -3.22 -25.53
CA GLN A 64 7.01 -1.77 -25.40
C GLN A 64 7.38 -1.22 -24.01
N TYR A 65 7.44 -2.08 -22.99
CA TYR A 65 7.78 -1.69 -21.63
C TYR A 65 9.29 -1.79 -21.40
N ARG A 66 9.87 -0.68 -20.95
CA ARG A 66 11.30 -0.56 -20.68
C ARG A 66 11.71 -1.33 -19.43
N ASP A 67 10.93 -1.16 -18.37
CA ASP A 67 11.12 -1.76 -17.06
C ASP A 67 9.75 -1.87 -16.37
N PHE A 68 9.71 -2.49 -15.19
CA PHE A 68 8.43 -2.79 -14.53
C PHE A 68 7.76 -1.53 -13.96
N VAL A 69 8.54 -0.49 -13.64
CA VAL A 69 7.99 0.82 -13.26
C VAL A 69 7.32 1.49 -14.46
N ASP A 70 7.93 1.42 -15.66
CA ASP A 70 7.32 1.86 -16.92
C ASP A 70 6.04 1.10 -17.25
N TYR A 71 6.01 -0.22 -17.04
CA TYR A 71 4.78 -0.99 -17.17
C TYR A 71 3.64 -0.40 -16.32
N ILE A 72 3.87 -0.20 -15.02
CA ILE A 72 2.84 0.31 -14.10
C ILE A 72 2.41 1.73 -14.46
N LEU A 73 3.35 2.65 -14.73
CA LEU A 73 3.01 4.03 -15.05
C LEU A 73 2.26 4.14 -16.39
N LYS A 74 2.73 3.43 -17.43
CA LYS A 74 2.16 3.48 -18.77
C LYS A 74 0.74 2.93 -18.81
N ILE A 75 0.49 1.75 -18.23
CA ILE A 75 -0.88 1.18 -18.24
C ILE A 75 -1.83 2.05 -17.41
N THR A 76 -1.34 2.64 -16.31
CA THR A 76 -2.15 3.53 -15.47
C THR A 76 -2.54 4.79 -16.25
N HIS A 77 -1.58 5.42 -16.93
CA HIS A 77 -1.84 6.60 -17.74
C HIS A 77 -2.83 6.30 -18.88
N GLN A 78 -2.60 5.22 -19.63
CA GLN A 78 -3.46 4.81 -20.74
C GLN A 78 -4.90 4.53 -20.29
N ILE A 79 -5.08 3.79 -19.19
CA ILE A 79 -6.42 3.45 -18.70
C ILE A 79 -7.16 4.70 -18.20
N TRP A 80 -6.49 5.54 -17.40
CA TRP A 80 -7.17 6.58 -16.64
C TRP A 80 -7.18 7.96 -17.31
N GLU A 81 -6.05 8.40 -17.87
CA GLU A 81 -5.94 9.75 -18.45
C GLU A 81 -6.29 9.77 -19.94
N GLU A 82 -5.85 8.76 -20.70
CA GLU A 82 -6.22 8.60 -22.11
C GLU A 82 -7.59 7.95 -22.31
N LYS A 83 -8.23 7.46 -21.23
CA LYS A 83 -9.52 6.76 -21.26
C LYS A 83 -9.49 5.52 -22.15
N GLY A 84 -8.34 4.84 -22.20
CA GLY A 84 -8.13 3.56 -22.86
C GLY A 84 -8.63 2.39 -22.01
N ILE A 85 -9.92 2.35 -21.64
CA ILE A 85 -10.50 1.26 -20.81
C ILE A 85 -10.21 -0.13 -21.42
N GLY A 86 -10.13 -0.22 -22.76
CA GLY A 86 -9.81 -1.47 -23.46
C GLY A 86 -8.44 -2.07 -23.11
N VAL A 87 -7.47 -1.27 -22.66
CA VAL A 87 -6.13 -1.73 -22.21
C VAL A 87 -6.24 -2.72 -21.05
N ILE A 88 -7.33 -2.68 -20.27
CA ILE A 88 -7.61 -3.65 -19.22
C ILE A 88 -7.66 -5.09 -19.79
N TYR A 89 -8.17 -5.27 -21.02
CA TYR A 89 -8.18 -6.57 -21.69
C TYR A 89 -6.81 -7.10 -22.10
N ASP A 90 -5.75 -6.30 -22.01
CA ASP A 90 -4.37 -6.68 -22.29
C ASP A 90 -3.52 -6.80 -21.02
N THR A 91 -3.96 -6.17 -19.94
CA THR A 91 -3.15 -5.93 -18.73
C THR A 91 -3.72 -6.55 -17.46
N TYR A 92 -5.00 -6.96 -17.44
CA TYR A 92 -5.62 -7.65 -16.31
C TYR A 92 -6.00 -9.08 -16.67
N HIS A 93 -5.86 -10.00 -15.71
CA HIS A 93 -6.30 -11.37 -15.85
C HIS A 93 -7.84 -11.45 -15.80
N ASN A 94 -8.42 -12.40 -16.54
CA ASN A 94 -9.89 -12.56 -16.61
C ASN A 94 -10.53 -12.80 -15.23
N ASN A 95 -9.82 -13.53 -14.37
CA ASN A 95 -10.21 -13.89 -13.00
C ASN A 95 -9.47 -13.06 -11.94
N ILE A 96 -9.12 -11.81 -12.25
CA ILE A 96 -8.52 -10.87 -11.29
C ILE A 96 -9.35 -10.82 -9.99
N THR A 97 -8.68 -10.86 -8.84
CA THR A 97 -9.28 -10.49 -7.55
C THR A 97 -8.75 -9.12 -7.15
N MET A 98 -9.67 -8.18 -6.88
CA MET A 98 -9.33 -6.84 -6.42
C MET A 98 -9.89 -6.62 -5.02
N HIS A 99 -9.03 -6.27 -4.07
CA HIS A 99 -9.37 -5.98 -2.68
C HIS A 99 -9.54 -4.48 -2.46
N LEU A 100 -10.73 -4.05 -2.03
CA LEU A 100 -11.13 -2.66 -1.82
C LEU A 100 -11.49 -2.41 -0.34
N GLY A 101 -10.58 -2.72 0.59
CA GLY A 101 -10.85 -2.67 2.03
C GLY A 101 -11.67 -3.88 2.49
N SER A 102 -12.85 -3.66 3.07
CA SER A 102 -13.73 -4.74 3.56
C SER A 102 -14.46 -5.54 2.45
N SER A 103 -14.20 -5.25 1.17
CA SER A 103 -14.93 -5.85 0.05
C SER A 103 -13.99 -6.25 -1.08
N ASN A 104 -14.38 -7.26 -1.86
CA ASN A 104 -13.63 -7.75 -3.01
C ASN A 104 -14.46 -7.65 -4.28
N LEU A 105 -13.81 -7.31 -5.39
CA LEU A 105 -14.33 -7.45 -6.75
C LEU A 105 -13.65 -8.64 -7.41
N VAL A 106 -14.41 -9.43 -8.18
CA VAL A 106 -13.89 -10.63 -8.83
C VAL A 106 -14.22 -10.61 -10.32
N GLY A 107 -13.16 -10.68 -11.11
CA GLY A 107 -13.23 -10.77 -12.55
C GLY A 107 -13.12 -9.43 -13.26
N ILE A 108 -12.66 -9.50 -14.50
CA ILE A 108 -12.29 -8.34 -15.32
C ILE A 108 -13.47 -7.38 -15.58
N LYS A 109 -14.70 -7.88 -15.65
CA LYS A 109 -15.89 -7.05 -15.90
C LYS A 109 -16.17 -6.08 -14.76
N ASP A 110 -15.91 -6.49 -13.51
CA ASP A 110 -16.07 -5.62 -12.35
C ASP A 110 -15.00 -4.52 -12.34
N VAL A 111 -13.77 -4.84 -12.76
CA VAL A 111 -12.69 -3.85 -12.95
C VAL A 111 -13.10 -2.79 -13.98
N ILE A 112 -13.62 -3.23 -15.13
CA ILE A 112 -14.11 -2.33 -16.19
C ILE A 112 -15.26 -1.46 -15.68
N SER A 113 -16.24 -2.07 -15.01
CA SER A 113 -17.39 -1.36 -14.45
C SER A 113 -16.97 -0.28 -13.45
N ASN A 114 -16.06 -0.61 -12.52
CA ASN A 114 -15.54 0.31 -11.52
C ASN A 114 -14.73 1.46 -12.15
N THR A 115 -13.94 1.15 -13.20
CA THR A 115 -13.18 2.14 -13.95
C THR A 115 -14.11 3.14 -14.64
N LEU A 116 -15.13 2.64 -15.35
CA LEU A 116 -16.13 3.48 -16.03
C LEU A 116 -16.90 4.37 -15.04
N GLN A 117 -17.34 3.83 -13.91
CA GLN A 117 -18.03 4.61 -12.87
C GLN A 117 -17.13 5.70 -12.26
N THR A 118 -15.86 5.39 -12.02
CA THR A 118 -14.91 6.37 -11.48
C THR A 118 -14.63 7.49 -12.49
N LEU A 119 -14.46 7.15 -13.78
CA LEU A 119 -14.28 8.14 -14.85
C LEU A 119 -15.54 8.97 -15.11
N HIS A 120 -16.72 8.41 -14.88
CA HIS A 120 -17.97 9.19 -14.93
C HIS A 120 -18.03 10.24 -13.82
N ALA A 121 -17.73 9.83 -12.57
CA ALA A 121 -17.75 10.72 -11.42
C ALA A 121 -16.68 11.83 -11.50
N PHE A 122 -15.52 11.50 -12.10
CA PHE A 122 -14.32 12.33 -12.15
C PHE A 122 -13.68 12.32 -13.57
N PRO A 123 -14.32 12.93 -14.58
CA PRO A 123 -13.92 12.78 -15.99
C PRO A 123 -12.66 13.57 -16.38
N ASP A 124 -12.20 14.47 -15.52
CA ASP A 124 -10.98 15.27 -15.64
C ASP A 124 -9.85 14.79 -14.69
N ARG A 125 -10.02 13.61 -14.08
CA ARG A 125 -9.05 13.05 -13.12
C ARG A 125 -7.67 12.90 -13.76
N ARG A 126 -6.64 13.39 -13.06
CA ARG A 126 -5.21 13.17 -13.36
C ARG A 126 -4.56 12.36 -12.26
N LEU A 127 -3.62 11.48 -12.61
CA LEU A 127 -2.96 10.54 -11.70
C LEU A 127 -1.46 10.82 -11.70
N ILE A 128 -1.00 11.51 -10.65
CA ILE A 128 0.43 11.80 -10.47
C ILE A 128 1.04 10.60 -9.73
N GLY A 129 1.78 9.76 -10.46
CA GLY A 129 2.58 8.69 -9.87
C GLY A 129 3.69 9.29 -9.00
N GLN A 130 3.65 9.05 -7.69
CA GLN A 130 4.64 9.57 -6.75
C GLN A 130 5.77 8.56 -6.49
N ASN A 131 5.43 7.26 -6.42
CA ASN A 131 6.44 6.21 -6.32
C ASN A 131 5.88 4.86 -6.80
N VAL A 132 6.75 3.99 -7.28
CA VAL A 132 6.46 2.59 -7.60
C VAL A 132 7.55 1.73 -6.97
N ILE A 133 7.22 1.13 -5.83
CA ILE A 133 8.09 0.19 -5.12
C ILE A 133 7.80 -1.20 -5.69
N TRP A 134 8.83 -1.98 -5.99
CA TRP A 134 8.65 -3.26 -6.69
C TRP A 134 9.59 -4.35 -6.20
N SER A 135 9.27 -5.60 -6.52
CA SER A 135 10.14 -6.75 -6.30
C SER A 135 9.85 -7.87 -7.29
N ASP A 136 10.80 -8.79 -7.44
CA ASP A 136 10.55 -10.06 -8.12
C ASP A 136 9.50 -10.89 -7.37
N PHE A 137 8.68 -11.63 -8.12
CA PHE A 137 7.68 -12.56 -7.60
C PHE A 137 7.79 -13.90 -8.33
N GLY A 138 8.62 -14.78 -7.77
CA GLY A 138 8.98 -16.02 -8.45
C GLY A 138 9.74 -15.78 -9.75
N PRO A 139 9.86 -16.79 -10.63
CA PRO A 139 10.73 -16.68 -11.81
C PRO A 139 10.24 -15.75 -12.93
N LYS A 140 8.94 -15.44 -12.98
CA LYS A 140 8.30 -14.73 -14.12
C LYS A 140 7.27 -13.67 -13.71
N GLY A 141 7.25 -13.31 -12.43
CA GLY A 141 6.28 -12.38 -11.88
C GLY A 141 6.95 -11.22 -11.17
N PHE A 142 6.17 -10.18 -10.93
CA PHE A 142 6.58 -9.01 -10.17
C PHE A 142 5.47 -8.60 -9.21
N LEU A 143 5.87 -8.02 -8.08
CA LEU A 143 4.99 -7.27 -7.19
C LEU A 143 5.27 -5.79 -7.38
N SER A 144 4.21 -4.98 -7.41
CA SER A 144 4.33 -3.53 -7.27
C SER A 144 3.52 -3.04 -6.08
N SER A 145 3.94 -1.90 -5.55
CA SER A 145 3.15 -1.03 -4.69
C SER A 145 3.35 0.38 -5.21
N HIS A 146 2.31 0.96 -5.81
CA HIS A 146 2.40 2.27 -6.42
C HIS A 146 1.53 3.29 -5.70
N ARG A 147 2.14 4.42 -5.35
CA ARG A 147 1.51 5.54 -4.66
C ARG A 147 1.20 6.64 -5.67
N VAL A 148 -0.05 7.06 -5.68
CA VAL A 148 -0.58 8.04 -6.63
C VAL A 148 -1.26 9.17 -5.87
N LEU A 149 -0.96 10.40 -6.24
CA LEU A 149 -1.75 11.58 -5.88
C LEU A 149 -2.68 11.91 -7.05
N SER A 150 -3.98 11.86 -6.82
CA SER A 150 -4.98 12.21 -7.81
C SER A 150 -5.50 13.63 -7.61
N THR A 151 -5.76 14.33 -8.71
CA THR A 151 -6.56 15.58 -8.71
C THR A 151 -7.75 15.43 -9.64
N ALA A 152 -8.93 15.87 -9.23
CA ALA A 152 -10.15 15.72 -10.04
C ALA A 152 -11.22 16.74 -9.67
N THR A 153 -12.24 16.88 -10.52
CA THR A 153 -13.48 17.62 -10.26
C THR A 153 -14.66 16.65 -10.29
N ASN A 154 -15.52 16.69 -9.27
CA ASN A 154 -16.70 15.82 -9.22
C ASN A 154 -17.81 16.36 -10.14
N LEU A 155 -17.78 15.94 -11.40
CA LEU A 155 -18.68 16.42 -12.45
C LEU A 155 -19.81 15.43 -12.80
N GLY A 156 -19.68 14.17 -12.41
CA GLY A 156 -20.72 13.16 -12.54
C GLY A 156 -21.17 12.63 -11.18
N ASP A 157 -22.31 11.96 -11.18
CA ASP A 157 -22.79 11.27 -9.99
C ASP A 157 -21.80 10.17 -9.60
N SER A 158 -21.68 9.91 -8.31
CA SER A 158 -20.71 8.98 -7.76
C SER A 158 -21.37 8.06 -6.74
N ASN A 159 -20.62 7.05 -6.29
CA ASN A 159 -21.04 6.20 -5.17
C ASN A 159 -21.18 6.96 -3.84
N PHE A 160 -20.75 8.23 -3.78
CA PHE A 160 -20.91 9.10 -2.62
C PHE A 160 -22.19 9.96 -2.69
N GLY A 161 -22.80 10.08 -3.87
CA GLY A 161 -23.96 10.95 -4.11
C GLY A 161 -23.86 11.74 -5.43
N PRO A 162 -24.79 12.69 -5.64
CA PRO A 162 -24.84 13.52 -6.83
C PRO A 162 -23.58 14.36 -7.07
N ALA A 163 -23.35 14.75 -8.33
CA ALA A 163 -22.24 15.63 -8.68
C ALA A 163 -22.26 16.94 -7.87
N THR A 164 -21.13 17.25 -7.23
CA THR A 164 -20.97 18.46 -6.39
C THR A 164 -20.27 19.62 -7.08
N GLY A 165 -19.62 19.38 -8.22
CA GLY A 165 -18.80 20.36 -8.94
C GLY A 165 -17.50 20.77 -8.22
N LYS A 166 -17.17 20.15 -7.08
CA LYS A 166 -15.98 20.51 -6.29
C LYS A 166 -14.73 19.86 -6.85
N LYS A 167 -13.64 20.63 -6.85
CA LYS A 167 -12.29 20.15 -7.12
C LYS A 167 -11.70 19.54 -5.85
N ILE A 168 -11.12 18.36 -5.98
CA ILE A 168 -10.57 17.57 -4.88
C ILE A 168 -9.18 17.04 -5.24
N ASN A 169 -8.43 16.66 -4.21
CA ASN A 169 -7.21 15.85 -4.34
C ASN A 169 -7.25 14.68 -3.34
N PHE A 170 -6.61 13.55 -3.67
CA PHE A 170 -6.57 12.40 -2.76
C PHE A 170 -5.46 11.43 -3.11
N ARG A 171 -4.97 10.71 -2.09
CA ARG A 171 -3.99 9.64 -2.27
C ARG A 171 -4.67 8.30 -2.51
N THR A 172 -4.03 7.49 -3.35
CA THR A 172 -4.35 6.08 -3.55
C THR A 172 -3.04 5.30 -3.56
N VAL A 173 -3.01 4.18 -2.85
CA VAL A 173 -1.90 3.21 -2.91
C VAL A 173 -2.47 1.90 -3.40
N ILE A 174 -1.80 1.31 -4.39
CA ILE A 174 -2.25 0.09 -5.03
C ILE A 174 -1.11 -0.90 -5.06
N ASP A 175 -1.37 -2.10 -4.57
CA ASP A 175 -0.49 -3.24 -4.76
C ASP A 175 -0.97 -4.12 -5.88
N CYS A 176 -0.08 -4.59 -6.74
CA CYS A 176 -0.41 -5.54 -7.79
C CYS A 176 0.53 -6.74 -7.77
N ALA A 177 -0.04 -7.93 -7.95
CA ALA A 177 0.71 -9.12 -8.35
C ALA A 177 0.53 -9.33 -9.86
N THR A 178 1.64 -9.42 -10.59
CA THR A 178 1.64 -9.42 -12.06
C THR A 178 2.49 -10.57 -12.60
N THR A 179 1.98 -11.30 -13.58
CA THR A 179 2.72 -12.32 -14.34
C THR A 179 2.32 -12.27 -15.81
N ASN A 180 3.27 -12.49 -16.72
CA ASN A 180 3.00 -12.54 -18.18
C ASN A 180 2.14 -11.36 -18.69
N ASN A 181 2.53 -10.13 -18.38
CA ASN A 181 1.81 -8.90 -18.75
C ASN A 181 0.44 -8.69 -18.07
N ARG A 182 0.03 -9.56 -17.14
CA ARG A 182 -1.31 -9.59 -16.56
C ARG A 182 -1.30 -9.45 -15.04
N ILE A 183 -2.01 -8.44 -14.53
CA ILE A 183 -2.34 -8.28 -13.12
C ILE A 183 -3.40 -9.32 -12.76
N HIS A 184 -3.08 -10.20 -11.82
CA HIS A 184 -3.97 -11.30 -11.39
C HIS A 184 -4.50 -11.12 -9.97
N GLU A 185 -3.88 -10.24 -9.18
CA GLU A 185 -4.38 -9.82 -7.87
C GLU A 185 -4.02 -8.36 -7.60
N GLU A 186 -4.94 -7.58 -7.06
CA GLU A 186 -4.77 -6.15 -6.77
C GLU A 186 -5.33 -5.79 -5.39
N TRP A 187 -4.63 -4.96 -4.62
CA TRP A 187 -5.15 -4.36 -3.40
C TRP A 187 -5.14 -2.85 -3.57
N LEU A 188 -6.30 -2.22 -3.56
CA LEU A 188 -6.45 -0.80 -3.79
C LEU A 188 -6.97 -0.15 -2.52
N VAL A 189 -6.15 0.77 -2.01
CA VAL A 189 -6.50 1.60 -0.86
C VAL A 189 -6.59 3.04 -1.30
N ARG A 190 -7.77 3.65 -1.11
CA ARG A 190 -8.04 5.04 -1.44
C ARG A 190 -8.55 5.76 -0.21
N ASP A 191 -8.07 6.98 -0.01
CA ASP A 191 -8.57 7.85 1.07
C ASP A 191 -9.95 8.44 0.72
N ASN A 192 -10.97 7.58 0.70
CA ASN A 192 -12.34 7.98 0.38
C ASN A 192 -12.94 8.89 1.46
N LEU A 193 -12.45 8.80 2.70
CA LEU A 193 -12.84 9.71 3.78
C LEU A 193 -12.49 11.16 3.41
N TRP A 194 -11.28 11.38 2.89
CA TRP A 194 -10.85 12.69 2.43
C TRP A 194 -11.60 13.18 1.20
N ILE A 195 -11.93 12.28 0.27
CA ILE A 195 -12.77 12.60 -0.89
C ILE A 195 -14.13 13.14 -0.41
N VAL A 196 -14.87 12.35 0.38
CA VAL A 196 -16.21 12.71 0.85
C VAL A 196 -16.20 14.02 1.65
N THR A 197 -15.17 14.23 2.46
CA THR A 197 -14.99 15.47 3.23
C THR A 197 -14.82 16.68 2.31
N GLN A 198 -13.97 16.62 1.29
CA GLN A 198 -13.78 17.72 0.33
C GLN A 198 -15.01 17.96 -0.55
N LEU A 199 -15.78 16.91 -0.87
CA LEU A 199 -17.08 17.05 -1.53
C LEU A 199 -18.11 17.80 -0.64
N GLY A 200 -17.83 17.98 0.65
CA GLY A 200 -18.70 18.63 1.63
C GLY A 200 -19.93 17.80 1.97
N LEU A 201 -19.82 16.49 1.80
CA LEU A 201 -20.82 15.53 2.23
C LEU A 201 -20.47 15.11 3.67
N ASN A 202 -21.47 14.68 4.44
CA ASN A 202 -21.23 14.15 5.79
C ASN A 202 -20.72 12.70 5.67
N PRO A 203 -19.47 12.40 6.09
CA PRO A 203 -18.91 11.05 5.94
C PRO A 203 -19.70 9.96 6.66
N ARG A 204 -20.31 10.26 7.82
CA ARG A 204 -21.10 9.28 8.58
C ARG A 204 -22.40 8.93 7.84
N GLU A 205 -23.06 9.93 7.25
CA GLU A 205 -24.28 9.69 6.49
C GLU A 205 -24.01 8.94 5.18
N VAL A 206 -22.94 9.31 4.46
CA VAL A 206 -22.50 8.55 3.27
C VAL A 206 -22.16 7.10 3.65
N ALA A 207 -21.43 6.89 4.74
CA ALA A 207 -21.09 5.56 5.24
C ALA A 207 -22.33 4.72 5.62
N LYS A 208 -23.33 5.31 6.29
CA LYS A 208 -24.62 4.65 6.58
C LYS A 208 -25.34 4.22 5.31
N GLN A 209 -25.42 5.11 4.31
CA GLN A 209 -26.05 4.79 3.02
C GLN A 209 -25.30 3.67 2.28
N MET A 210 -23.96 3.69 2.31
CA MET A 210 -23.15 2.60 1.75
C MET A 210 -23.39 1.28 2.48
N ALA A 211 -23.51 1.30 3.81
CA ALA A 211 -23.81 0.11 4.62
C ALA A 211 -25.19 -0.48 4.28
N LEU A 212 -26.23 0.36 4.12
CA LEU A 212 -27.57 -0.04 3.69
C LEU A 212 -27.57 -0.67 2.29
N ASN A 213 -26.90 -0.02 1.33
CA ASN A 213 -26.80 -0.52 -0.04
C ASN A 213 -26.03 -1.85 -0.14
N SER A 214 -25.11 -2.10 0.80
CA SER A 214 -24.34 -3.34 0.87
C SER A 214 -25.19 -4.53 1.34
N LYS A 215 -26.16 -4.33 2.25
CA LYS A 215 -27.14 -5.37 2.65
C LYS A 215 -27.90 -5.94 1.45
N ASN A 216 -28.16 -5.11 0.43
CA ASN A 216 -28.93 -5.50 -0.76
C ASN A 216 -28.10 -6.26 -1.82
N LYS A 217 -26.77 -6.28 -1.71
CA LYS A 217 -25.86 -6.91 -2.69
C LYS A 217 -25.18 -8.19 -2.19
N VAL A 218 -25.07 -8.38 -0.88
CA VAL A 218 -24.36 -9.52 -0.30
C VAL A 218 -25.35 -10.63 0.02
N ASN A 219 -25.29 -11.76 -0.70
CA ASN A 219 -25.90 -13.00 -0.23
C ASN A 219 -25.31 -13.32 1.15
N ALA A 220 -26.16 -13.65 2.12
CA ALA A 220 -25.84 -13.92 3.54
C ALA A 220 -24.74 -14.99 3.81
N LEU A 221 -24.13 -15.57 2.77
CA LEU A 221 -23.06 -16.55 2.83
C LEU A 221 -21.65 -15.93 2.89
N GLN A 222 -21.49 -14.61 2.72
CA GLN A 222 -20.20 -13.91 2.83
C GLN A 222 -20.02 -13.14 4.15
N SER A 223 -21.03 -13.09 5.02
CA SER A 223 -21.09 -12.11 6.12
C SER A 223 -20.38 -12.49 7.42
N SER A 224 -19.75 -13.65 7.53
CA SER A 224 -18.94 -13.98 8.71
C SER A 224 -18.05 -15.20 8.45
N TYR A 225 -17.00 -15.04 7.63
CA TYR A 225 -15.91 -16.01 7.71
C TYR A 225 -15.07 -15.70 8.95
N GLY A 226 -15.37 -16.44 10.02
CA GLY A 226 -14.55 -16.56 11.23
C GLY A 226 -14.65 -15.38 12.19
N LEU A 227 -15.20 -15.64 13.38
CA LEU A 227 -14.63 -15.06 14.60
C LEU A 227 -13.10 -15.15 14.47
N CYS A 228 -12.47 -14.01 14.34
CA CYS A 228 -11.11 -13.92 13.84
C CYS A 228 -10.14 -14.71 14.72
N GLU A 229 -9.04 -15.18 14.12
CA GLU A 229 -7.82 -15.58 14.82
C GLU A 229 -7.34 -14.48 15.82
N SER A 230 -7.91 -13.26 15.77
CA SER A 230 -7.87 -12.23 16.83
C SER A 230 -8.36 -12.69 18.23
N MET A 231 -8.87 -13.91 18.41
CA MET A 231 -9.00 -14.52 19.74
C MET A 231 -7.65 -14.73 20.44
N GLU A 232 -6.52 -14.57 19.72
CA GLU A 232 -5.19 -14.41 20.33
C GLU A 232 -5.08 -13.21 21.28
N GLY A 233 -6.02 -12.25 21.24
CA GLY A 233 -6.03 -11.10 22.16
C GLY A 233 -6.13 -11.44 23.67
N GLN A 234 -6.31 -12.72 24.02
CA GLN A 234 -6.16 -13.22 25.40
C GLN A 234 -4.72 -13.54 25.80
N TYR A 235 -3.79 -13.58 24.85
CA TYR A 235 -2.37 -13.85 25.05
C TYR A 235 -1.55 -12.57 24.89
N MET A 236 -0.41 -12.52 25.60
CA MET A 236 0.54 -11.43 25.39
C MET A 236 1.09 -11.54 23.95
N PRO A 237 1.14 -10.43 23.19
CA PRO A 237 1.71 -10.46 21.85
C PRO A 237 3.18 -10.87 21.94
N GLU A 238 3.58 -11.84 21.10
CA GLU A 238 4.98 -12.22 21.00
C GLU A 238 5.77 -11.05 20.41
N LYS A 239 6.81 -10.62 21.15
CA LYS A 239 7.71 -9.56 20.72
C LYS A 239 8.62 -10.13 19.63
N TYR A 240 8.36 -9.73 18.40
CA TYR A 240 9.14 -10.16 17.25
C TYR A 240 10.57 -9.60 17.34
N THR A 241 11.57 -10.43 17.04
CA THR A 241 12.97 -9.99 16.94
C THR A 241 13.42 -10.16 15.50
N ALA A 242 14.01 -9.11 14.91
CA ALA A 242 14.55 -9.18 13.56
C ALA A 242 15.54 -10.35 13.41
N LYS A 243 15.39 -11.14 12.34
CA LYS A 243 16.26 -12.31 12.11
C LYS A 243 17.65 -11.91 11.61
N ASP A 244 17.74 -10.75 10.97
CA ASP A 244 18.96 -10.18 10.44
C ASP A 244 18.86 -8.64 10.38
N ASP A 245 19.93 -7.99 9.91
CA ASP A 245 20.02 -6.53 9.82
C ASP A 245 19.34 -5.96 8.55
N SER A 246 18.55 -6.75 7.82
CA SER A 246 17.88 -6.28 6.61
C SER A 246 16.75 -5.29 6.94
N VAL A 247 16.51 -4.36 6.02
CA VAL A 247 15.44 -3.36 6.19
C VAL A 247 14.07 -4.04 6.35
N GLY A 248 13.81 -5.15 5.65
CA GLY A 248 12.54 -5.85 5.75
C GLY A 248 12.28 -6.44 7.15
N GLU A 249 13.30 -7.03 7.76
CA GLU A 249 13.20 -7.59 9.12
C GLU A 249 13.10 -6.47 10.19
N MET A 250 13.82 -5.36 10.00
CA MET A 250 13.66 -4.15 10.81
C MET A 250 12.23 -3.61 10.75
N MET A 251 11.59 -3.61 9.58
CA MET A 251 10.22 -3.15 9.42
C MET A 251 9.21 -4.09 10.10
N LEU A 252 9.43 -5.41 10.04
CA LEU A 252 8.62 -6.38 10.78
C LEU A 252 8.73 -6.19 12.30
N GLU A 253 9.95 -5.99 12.82
CA GLU A 253 10.20 -5.69 14.24
C GLU A 253 9.52 -4.39 14.67
N MET A 254 9.73 -3.30 13.92
CA MET A 254 9.13 -2.00 14.19
C MET A 254 7.60 -2.10 14.27
N LEU A 255 6.96 -2.70 13.26
CA LEU A 255 5.51 -2.76 13.18
C LEU A 255 4.92 -3.65 14.28
N ASN A 256 5.57 -4.79 14.59
CA ASN A 256 5.14 -5.62 15.72
C ASN A 256 5.25 -4.86 17.05
N HIS A 257 6.37 -4.20 17.32
CA HIS A 257 6.57 -3.49 18.59
C HIS A 257 5.57 -2.33 18.75
N ILE A 258 5.44 -1.48 17.73
CA ILE A 258 4.59 -0.29 17.80
C ILE A 258 3.10 -0.67 17.79
N TYR A 259 2.66 -1.51 16.85
CA TYR A 259 1.24 -1.75 16.62
C TYR A 259 0.69 -2.95 17.39
N ASN A 260 1.42 -4.07 17.51
CA ASN A 260 0.94 -5.24 18.27
C ASN A 260 1.23 -5.11 19.76
N CYS A 261 2.50 -4.89 20.12
CA CYS A 261 2.92 -4.77 21.52
C CYS A 261 2.62 -3.40 22.14
N LYS A 262 2.13 -2.43 21.36
CA LYS A 262 1.79 -1.07 21.80
C LYS A 262 2.96 -0.33 22.46
N TYR A 263 4.20 -0.62 22.06
CA TYR A 263 5.38 0.17 22.45
C TYR A 263 5.46 1.46 21.63
N ILE A 264 4.46 2.33 21.74
CA ILE A 264 4.42 3.62 21.01
C ILE A 264 5.64 4.51 21.37
N ASN A 265 6.20 4.34 22.57
CA ASN A 265 7.45 4.99 22.97
C ASN A 265 8.65 4.62 22.07
N GLU A 266 8.64 3.45 21.43
CA GLU A 266 9.69 3.00 20.51
C GLU A 266 9.64 3.70 19.14
N VAL A 267 8.68 4.59 18.86
CA VAL A 267 8.76 5.49 17.69
C VAL A 267 10.12 6.21 17.65
N THR A 268 10.65 6.62 18.81
CA THR A 268 11.98 7.25 18.96
C THR A 268 13.16 6.36 18.55
N LYS A 269 12.98 5.03 18.61
CA LYS A 269 13.99 4.03 18.19
C LYS A 269 14.05 3.97 16.66
N TYR A 270 12.88 3.89 16.01
CA TYR A 270 12.78 3.57 14.58
C TYR A 270 12.66 4.79 13.66
N TYR A 271 12.20 5.93 14.14
CA TYR A 271 12.01 7.14 13.34
C TYR A 271 13.16 8.13 13.57
N TYR A 272 13.39 9.01 12.60
CA TYR A 272 14.17 10.24 12.82
C TYR A 272 13.39 11.25 13.66
N ASP A 273 14.11 12.16 14.33
CA ASP A 273 13.54 13.21 15.17
C ASP A 273 12.67 14.20 14.37
N ASN A 274 13.03 14.43 13.12
CA ASN A 274 12.29 15.22 12.14
C ASN A 274 11.61 14.34 11.08
N ALA A 275 11.19 13.13 11.44
CA ALA A 275 10.41 12.29 10.54
C ALA A 275 9.04 12.92 10.26
N VAL A 276 8.54 12.70 9.05
CA VAL A 276 7.22 13.18 8.61
C VAL A 276 6.34 11.98 8.28
N VAL A 277 5.13 11.95 8.84
CA VAL A 277 4.11 10.95 8.50
C VAL A 277 2.94 11.65 7.84
N HIS A 278 2.73 11.36 6.56
CA HIS A 278 1.57 11.78 5.80
C HIS A 278 0.42 10.81 6.08
N PHE A 279 -0.44 11.17 7.03
CA PHE A 279 -1.62 10.41 7.43
C PHE A 279 -2.81 10.70 6.51
N ILE A 280 -3.85 9.87 6.54
CA ILE A 280 -5.08 10.10 5.78
C ILE A 280 -5.75 11.43 6.14
N CYS A 281 -6.65 11.93 5.28
CA CYS A 281 -7.28 13.24 5.37
C CYS A 281 -6.29 14.41 5.27
N ASP A 282 -5.23 14.23 4.48
CA ASP A 282 -4.23 15.26 4.17
C ASP A 282 -3.59 15.88 5.42
N LYS A 283 -3.27 15.01 6.40
CA LYS A 283 -2.63 15.41 7.66
C LYS A 283 -1.16 15.04 7.65
N ASP A 284 -0.31 16.02 7.88
CA ASP A 284 1.12 15.82 8.07
C ASP A 284 1.47 15.88 9.55
N LEU A 285 2.15 14.84 10.03
CA LEU A 285 2.58 14.69 11.42
C LEU A 285 4.09 14.78 11.48
N ASN A 286 4.61 15.68 12.31
CA ASN A 286 6.02 16.03 12.35
C ASN A 286 6.63 15.67 13.70
N GLY A 287 7.68 14.84 13.66
CA GLY A 287 8.41 14.44 14.84
C GLY A 287 7.62 13.51 15.77
N TYR A 288 8.26 13.12 16.87
CA TYR A 288 7.79 12.01 17.68
C TYR A 288 6.40 12.22 18.30
N ASP A 289 6.13 13.40 18.86
CA ASP A 289 4.91 13.63 19.64
C ASP A 289 3.64 13.54 18.78
N GLU A 290 3.66 14.13 17.58
CA GLU A 290 2.51 14.09 16.66
C GLU A 290 2.30 12.67 16.10
N ILE A 291 3.39 11.98 15.76
CA ILE A 291 3.34 10.59 15.28
C ILE A 291 2.78 9.67 16.36
N GLN A 292 3.31 9.74 17.58
CA GLN A 292 2.85 8.94 18.72
C GLN A 292 1.39 9.24 19.05
N GLY A 293 1.00 10.51 19.07
CA GLY A 293 -0.38 10.93 19.32
C GLY A 293 -1.36 10.39 18.29
N MET A 294 -1.01 10.40 17.00
CA MET A 294 -1.87 9.84 15.96
C MET A 294 -1.95 8.32 16.03
N ILE A 295 -0.84 7.62 16.26
CA ILE A 295 -0.83 6.16 16.42
C ILE A 295 -1.73 5.76 17.60
N ILE A 296 -1.64 6.48 18.73
CA ILE A 296 -2.53 6.28 19.88
C ILE A 296 -3.99 6.52 19.48
N SER A 297 -4.29 7.64 18.80
CA SER A 297 -5.65 7.96 18.37
C SER A 297 -6.24 6.90 17.44
N PHE A 298 -5.44 6.39 16.50
CA PHE A 298 -5.85 5.34 15.58
C PHE A 298 -6.13 4.04 16.32
N LEU A 299 -5.16 3.55 17.10
CA LEU A 299 -5.27 2.29 17.85
C LEU A 299 -6.33 2.35 18.95
N ALA A 300 -6.58 3.52 19.55
CA ALA A 300 -7.67 3.70 20.52
C ALA A 300 -9.05 3.47 19.91
N SER A 301 -9.20 3.51 18.58
CA SER A 301 -10.48 3.14 17.93
C SER A 301 -10.73 1.64 17.97
N VAL A 302 -9.67 0.82 18.03
CA VAL A 302 -9.73 -0.65 18.02
C VAL A 302 -8.70 -1.19 19.03
N PRO A 303 -8.88 -0.93 20.34
CA PRO A 303 -7.84 -1.16 21.35
C PRO A 303 -7.45 -2.64 21.49
N ASN A 304 -8.39 -3.54 21.21
CA ASN A 304 -8.19 -5.00 21.17
C ASN A 304 -7.74 -5.54 19.80
N GLY A 305 -7.42 -4.65 18.86
CA GLY A 305 -7.11 -5.02 17.49
C GLY A 305 -5.75 -5.72 17.35
N SER A 306 -5.74 -6.75 16.51
CA SER A 306 -4.52 -7.43 16.04
C SER A 306 -4.06 -6.80 14.72
N PHE A 307 -2.78 -6.41 14.65
CA PHE A 307 -2.16 -5.81 13.48
C PHE A 307 -1.31 -6.86 12.75
N GLU A 308 -1.81 -7.33 11.61
CA GLU A 308 -1.15 -8.32 10.77
C GLU A 308 -0.42 -7.64 9.61
N VAL A 309 0.90 -7.82 9.54
CA VAL A 309 1.65 -7.48 8.33
C VAL A 309 1.47 -8.62 7.31
N GLU A 310 0.86 -8.30 6.17
CA GLU A 310 0.64 -9.26 5.09
C GLU A 310 1.85 -9.34 4.18
N ARG A 311 2.46 -8.19 3.85
CA ARG A 311 3.59 -8.11 2.93
C ARG A 311 4.45 -6.87 3.16
N VAL A 312 5.75 -7.05 3.03
CA VAL A 312 6.78 -6.01 2.97
C VAL A 312 7.50 -6.14 1.64
N THR A 313 7.54 -5.08 0.84
CA THR A 313 8.35 -5.03 -0.39
C THR A 313 9.33 -3.88 -0.27
N CYS A 314 10.61 -4.17 -0.47
CA CYS A 314 11.70 -3.21 -0.35
C CYS A 314 12.40 -3.05 -1.70
N THR A 315 12.65 -1.81 -2.10
CA THR A 315 13.47 -1.48 -3.27
C THR A 315 14.57 -0.53 -2.81
N ASP A 316 15.83 -0.86 -3.08
CA ASP A 316 16.95 0.07 -2.81
C ASP A 316 16.87 1.29 -3.73
N ARG A 317 17.33 2.44 -3.26
CA ARG A 317 17.32 3.67 -4.07
C ARG A 317 18.63 3.78 -4.87
N PRO A 318 18.57 3.88 -6.21
CA PRO A 318 19.77 4.10 -7.00
C PRO A 318 20.42 5.45 -6.65
N ASN A 319 21.71 5.42 -6.32
CA ASN A 319 22.55 6.60 -6.03
C ASN A 319 22.22 7.35 -4.73
N GLU A 320 21.39 6.79 -3.86
CA GLU A 320 21.12 7.29 -2.51
C GLU A 320 21.24 6.15 -1.52
N ASP A 321 21.73 6.42 -0.32
CA ASP A 321 21.69 5.42 0.76
C ASP A 321 20.23 5.26 1.21
N GLY A 322 19.73 4.03 1.27
CA GLY A 322 18.41 3.73 1.82
C GLY A 322 17.48 2.92 0.92
N TYR A 323 16.26 2.76 1.41
CA TYR A 323 15.23 1.92 0.79
C TYR A 323 13.90 2.67 0.75
N ASP A 324 13.18 2.48 -0.35
CA ASP A 324 11.74 2.70 -0.35
C ASP A 324 11.07 1.36 -0.01
N VAL A 325 10.21 1.39 1.00
CA VAL A 325 9.54 0.18 1.52
C VAL A 325 8.03 0.35 1.45
N ALA A 326 7.33 -0.64 0.88
CA ALA A 326 5.89 -0.76 0.94
C ALA A 326 5.49 -1.84 1.95
N VAL A 327 4.57 -1.53 2.86
CA VAL A 327 4.02 -2.49 3.82
C VAL A 327 2.51 -2.53 3.66
N ARG A 328 1.97 -3.68 3.26
CA ARG A 328 0.54 -3.98 3.34
C ARG A 328 0.22 -4.68 4.65
N TRP A 329 -0.82 -4.20 5.31
CA TRP A 329 -1.22 -4.68 6.63
C TRP A 329 -2.75 -4.72 6.77
N ARG A 330 -3.20 -5.48 7.76
CA ARG A 330 -4.58 -5.49 8.24
C ARG A 330 -4.65 -5.29 9.74
N LEU A 331 -5.58 -4.46 10.19
CA LEU A 331 -5.95 -4.30 11.60
C LEU A 331 -7.35 -4.86 11.81
N ARG A 332 -7.47 -5.92 12.61
CA ARG A 332 -8.75 -6.59 12.89
C ARG A 332 -9.07 -6.60 14.38
N GLY A 333 -10.26 -6.14 14.75
CA GLY A 333 -10.70 -6.12 16.14
C GLY A 333 -12.13 -5.57 16.29
N ILE A 334 -12.51 -5.22 17.51
CA ILE A 334 -13.82 -4.62 17.81
C ILE A 334 -13.65 -3.12 18.04
N ASN A 335 -14.53 -2.32 17.43
CA ASN A 335 -14.58 -0.89 17.68
C ASN A 335 -15.26 -0.57 19.02
N GLU A 336 -14.51 -0.71 20.11
CA GLU A 336 -14.98 -0.47 21.48
C GLU A 336 -14.36 0.77 22.15
N GLY A 337 -13.33 1.35 21.55
CA GLY A 337 -12.64 2.52 22.09
C GLY A 337 -12.95 3.82 21.37
N ILE A 338 -12.74 4.93 22.08
CA ILE A 338 -12.88 6.29 21.55
C ILE A 338 -11.54 6.68 20.94
N GLY A 339 -11.52 6.85 19.63
CA GLY A 339 -10.30 7.17 18.89
C GLY A 339 -10.57 8.01 17.65
N PHE A 340 -9.73 7.83 16.63
CA PHE A 340 -9.81 8.51 15.35
C PHE A 340 -11.21 8.49 14.70
N PHE A 341 -11.96 7.39 14.84
CA PHE A 341 -13.31 7.25 14.25
C PHE A 341 -14.46 7.75 15.16
N GLY A 342 -14.15 8.32 16.33
CA GLY A 342 -15.13 8.86 17.27
C GLY A 342 -15.71 7.82 18.22
N GLN A 343 -17.01 7.92 18.53
CA GLN A 343 -17.67 7.04 19.50
C GLN A 343 -17.68 5.57 19.04
N PRO A 344 -17.51 4.62 19.97
CA PRO A 344 -17.48 3.20 19.63
C PRO A 344 -18.85 2.70 19.17
N SER A 345 -18.83 1.82 18.18
CA SER A 345 -19.99 1.17 17.59
C SER A 345 -20.20 -0.26 18.10
N GLY A 346 -19.18 -0.85 18.73
CA GLY A 346 -19.16 -2.27 19.14
C GLY A 346 -19.10 -3.26 17.96
N LYS A 347 -18.92 -2.79 16.72
CA LYS A 347 -18.87 -3.63 15.52
C LYS A 347 -17.47 -4.20 15.28
N PRO A 348 -17.35 -5.40 14.69
CA PRO A 348 -16.07 -5.88 14.20
C PRO A 348 -15.59 -5.02 13.03
N LEU A 349 -14.30 -4.71 13.01
CA LEU A 349 -13.62 -4.00 11.94
C LEU A 349 -12.51 -4.86 11.33
N ASP A 350 -12.40 -4.82 10.00
CA ASP A 350 -11.24 -5.25 9.22
C ASP A 350 -10.74 -4.05 8.41
N ILE A 351 -9.61 -3.47 8.83
CA ILE A 351 -9.02 -2.29 8.23
C ILE A 351 -7.79 -2.72 7.44
N MET A 352 -7.87 -2.65 6.12
CA MET A 352 -6.73 -2.87 5.23
C MET A 352 -6.03 -1.54 4.94
N GLY A 353 -4.71 -1.52 5.05
CA GLY A 353 -3.88 -0.37 4.71
C GLY A 353 -2.62 -0.76 3.97
N ILE A 354 -2.06 0.22 3.26
CA ILE A 354 -0.76 0.11 2.61
C ILE A 354 0.02 1.38 2.92
N ASN A 355 1.18 1.20 3.54
CA ASN A 355 2.07 2.30 3.88
C ASN A 355 3.30 2.26 2.97
N HIS A 356 3.75 3.43 2.54
CA HIS A 356 5.07 3.58 1.94
C HIS A 356 5.99 4.27 2.92
N TYR A 357 7.25 3.86 2.98
CA TYR A 357 8.26 4.41 3.86
C TYR A 357 9.48 4.76 3.04
N HIS A 358 10.12 5.86 3.41
CA HIS A 358 11.50 6.15 3.06
C HIS A 358 12.38 5.84 4.28
N VAL A 359 13.23 4.82 4.15
CA VAL A 359 14.10 4.34 5.23
C VAL A 359 15.55 4.66 4.90
N LEU A 360 16.21 5.42 5.78
CA LEU A 360 17.60 5.86 5.65
C LEU A 360 18.39 5.40 6.87
N ASN A 361 19.48 4.66 6.66
CA ASN A 361 20.37 4.18 7.74
C ASN A 361 19.62 3.47 8.88
N GLY A 362 18.68 2.59 8.54
CA GLY A 362 17.91 1.83 9.52
C GLY A 362 16.92 2.66 10.33
N LYS A 363 16.50 3.83 9.84
CA LYS A 363 15.45 4.66 10.44
C LYS A 363 14.48 5.22 9.41
N VAL A 364 13.20 5.31 9.78
CA VAL A 364 12.14 5.91 8.97
C VAL A 364 12.29 7.43 8.97
N LYS A 365 12.47 7.98 7.77
CA LYS A 365 12.56 9.42 7.54
C LYS A 365 11.22 10.02 7.12
N GLU A 366 10.46 9.28 6.32
CA GLU A 366 9.17 9.73 5.80
C GLU A 366 8.24 8.52 5.62
N GLU A 367 6.96 8.70 5.93
CA GLU A 367 5.93 7.66 5.81
C GLU A 367 4.68 8.23 5.15
N TRP A 368 4.03 7.44 4.29
CA TRP A 368 2.69 7.71 3.78
C TRP A 368 1.77 6.59 4.23
N MET A 369 1.02 6.81 5.31
CA MET A 369 0.03 5.85 5.78
C MET A 369 -1.29 6.04 5.03
N THR A 370 -1.76 4.98 4.37
CA THR A 370 -3.02 5.00 3.62
C THR A 370 -3.89 3.83 4.02
N PHE A 371 -5.14 4.11 4.41
CA PHE A 371 -6.23 3.16 4.62
C PHE A 371 -7.55 3.86 4.27
N ASP A 372 -8.62 3.11 4.02
CA ASP A 372 -9.92 3.71 3.70
C ASP A 372 -10.73 3.99 4.99
N GLY A 373 -10.61 5.20 5.52
CA GLY A 373 -11.37 5.61 6.70
C GLY A 373 -12.89 5.65 6.49
N LEU A 374 -13.38 5.80 5.26
CA LEU A 374 -14.82 5.78 4.97
C LEU A 374 -15.34 4.35 5.02
N ASP A 375 -14.54 3.39 4.54
CA ASP A 375 -14.85 1.96 4.67
C ASP A 375 -14.96 1.54 6.14
N VAL A 376 -14.10 2.08 7.01
CA VAL A 376 -14.23 1.85 8.46
C VAL A 376 -15.54 2.39 9.02
N LEU A 377 -15.91 3.64 8.66
CA LEU A 377 -17.20 4.21 9.08
C LEU A 377 -18.39 3.39 8.53
N LYS A 378 -18.28 2.87 7.29
CA LYS A 378 -19.28 1.98 6.69
C LYS A 378 -19.43 0.72 7.53
N GLN A 379 -18.32 0.09 7.92
CA GLN A 379 -18.32 -1.09 8.77
C GLN A 379 -18.96 -0.82 10.15
N MET A 380 -18.66 0.33 10.77
CA MET A 380 -19.28 0.77 12.03
C MET A 380 -20.80 0.97 11.91
N ALA A 381 -21.31 1.34 10.73
CA ALA A 381 -22.73 1.51 10.44
C ALA A 381 -23.44 0.21 9.98
N MET A 382 -22.72 -0.91 9.83
CA MET A 382 -23.35 -2.16 9.38
C MET A 382 -24.28 -2.74 10.45
N GLY A 383 -25.54 -2.97 10.07
CA GLY A 383 -26.53 -3.57 10.96
C GLY A 383 -26.91 -2.69 12.16
N SER A 384 -26.72 -1.37 12.07
CA SER A 384 -27.55 -0.45 12.83
C SER A 384 -28.91 -0.41 12.12
N ASP A 385 -29.89 -1.09 12.70
CA ASP A 385 -31.28 -0.85 12.32
C ASP A 385 -31.65 0.55 12.81
N GLU A 386 -32.44 1.28 12.04
CA GLU A 386 -33.01 2.56 12.46
C GLU A 386 -33.87 2.34 13.72
N GLN A 387 -33.24 2.43 14.88
CA GLN A 387 -33.87 2.80 16.13
C GLN A 387 -33.42 4.21 16.44
N GLU A 388 -33.94 5.17 15.69
CA GLU A 388 -34.02 6.57 16.11
C GLU A 388 -35.16 7.20 15.29
N GLU A 389 -36.36 7.05 15.88
CA GLU A 389 -37.64 7.79 15.73
C GLU A 389 -38.06 8.37 14.38
#